data_AF-A0A9D8VBM4-F1
#
_entry.id   AF-A0A9D8VBM4-F1
#
_cell.length_a   1.000
_cell.length_b   1.000
_cell.length_c   1.000
_cell.angle_alpha   90.00
_cell.angle_beta   90.00
_cell.angle_gamma   90.00
#
_symmetry.space_group_name_H-M   'P 1'
#
loop_
_entity.id
_entity.type
_entity.pdbx_description
1 polymer ?
#
loop_
_entity_poly.entity_id
_entity_poly.type
_entity_poly.pdbx_seq_one_letter_code
_entity_poly.pdbx_strand_id
1 'polypeptide(L)'
;MDPVIVGITGGIGSGKSTVCALWKRWGARVFDSDAVAKRLMTEDGVLRAAIRDLFGPESYLADGSLNRAHIAANVFEDDEALAQLNALVHPRVFSAFRLFVEQAVAQGARLVVRESALMPEGPARADLDRVVVVDAPLEQRLRRAVARGMTEEQARARMRHQRSDAAFRAAGDLVIENSGTLEQLEREARRVFDTLTGMNTTSEARFEPIAPRTDGKAWPELHPELPRWGNGLMRTFGRLVLGMLGFRFAGNFPPHRKFVLIGAPHTTNWDFVLGMALLFALGLRVNWIGKHTIFRWPFRRFMRWMGGVPVDRNEPGGIVEQAAAAIRTADRMIVGLSPEGTRKLTERWKTGFYRIAVSAEVPIVLGMIDFARRELRIETVFFPSGDLESDMALIQERYRGVEGKYPENFNVR
;
A
#
# COMPACT_ATOMS: atom_id res chain seq x y z
N MET A 1 20.23 5.30 0.02
CA MET A 1 20.09 4.41 1.18
C MET A 1 20.35 3.01 0.68
N ASP A 2 21.17 2.25 1.39
CA ASP A 2 21.40 0.85 1.05
C ASP A 2 20.11 0.04 1.27
N PRO A 3 19.82 -0.96 0.42
CA PRO A 3 18.65 -1.81 0.59
C PRO A 3 18.76 -2.60 1.88
N VAL A 4 17.63 -2.85 2.52
CA VAL A 4 17.55 -3.90 3.54
C VAL A 4 17.56 -5.26 2.83
N ILE A 5 18.42 -6.16 3.29
CA ILE A 5 18.61 -7.49 2.74
C ILE A 5 17.96 -8.51 3.67
N VAL A 6 16.93 -9.19 3.20
CA VAL A 6 16.16 -10.13 4.02
C VAL A 6 16.17 -11.54 3.44
N GLY A 7 16.28 -12.54 4.31
CA GLY A 7 15.97 -13.92 3.95
C GLY A 7 14.50 -14.20 4.19
N ILE A 8 13.79 -14.77 3.20
CA ILE A 8 12.42 -15.23 3.41
C ILE A 8 12.38 -16.76 3.39
N THR A 9 11.82 -17.34 4.46
CA THR A 9 11.75 -18.78 4.70
C THR A 9 10.38 -19.17 5.27
N GLY A 10 10.19 -20.46 5.52
CA GLY A 10 8.91 -21.04 5.94
C GLY A 10 8.69 -22.42 5.34
N GLY A 11 7.89 -23.23 6.01
CA GLY A 11 7.67 -24.61 5.60
C GLY A 11 6.95 -24.77 4.25
N ILE A 12 6.90 -25.99 3.71
CA ILE A 12 6.23 -26.28 2.44
C ILE A 12 4.76 -25.85 2.50
N GLY A 13 4.25 -25.20 1.45
CA GLY A 13 2.85 -24.75 1.39
C GLY A 13 2.52 -23.50 2.22
N SER A 14 3.51 -22.87 2.88
CA SER A 14 3.31 -21.66 3.70
C SER A 14 2.91 -20.42 2.91
N GLY A 15 3.24 -20.34 1.62
CA GLY A 15 2.91 -19.18 0.77
C GLY A 15 4.05 -18.21 0.50
N LYS A 16 5.32 -18.57 0.82
CA LYS A 16 6.52 -17.77 0.51
C LYS A 16 6.51 -17.15 -0.89
N SER A 17 6.34 -17.99 -1.92
CA SER A 17 6.39 -17.52 -3.31
C SER A 17 5.27 -16.53 -3.65
N THR A 18 4.13 -16.61 -2.96
CA THR A 18 3.05 -15.61 -3.07
C THR A 18 3.48 -14.28 -2.45
N VAL A 19 4.07 -14.31 -1.26
CA VAL A 19 4.64 -13.10 -0.60
C VAL A 19 5.74 -12.49 -1.46
N CYS A 20 6.66 -13.30 -1.98
CA CYS A 20 7.71 -12.84 -2.91
C CYS A 20 7.13 -12.18 -4.15
N ALA A 21 6.06 -12.72 -4.73
CA ALA A 21 5.40 -12.13 -5.90
C ALA A 21 4.78 -10.76 -5.57
N LEU A 22 4.15 -10.62 -4.40
CA LEU A 22 3.63 -9.34 -3.91
C LEU A 22 4.76 -8.32 -3.71
N TRP A 23 5.83 -8.72 -3.03
CA TRP A 23 6.98 -7.85 -2.78
C TRP A 23 7.69 -7.43 -4.06
N LYS A 24 7.82 -8.33 -5.06
CA LYS A 24 8.29 -7.96 -6.42
C LYS A 24 7.42 -6.86 -7.02
N ARG A 25 6.10 -6.98 -6.94
CA ARG A 25 5.15 -5.96 -7.45
C ARG A 25 5.30 -4.61 -6.74
N TRP A 26 5.68 -4.61 -5.47
CA TRP A 26 5.93 -3.39 -4.69
C TRP A 26 7.37 -2.85 -4.81
N GLY A 27 8.20 -3.45 -5.67
CA GLY A 27 9.53 -2.94 -6.00
C GLY A 27 10.70 -3.65 -5.30
N ALA A 28 10.47 -4.74 -4.57
CA ALA A 28 11.57 -5.55 -4.06
C ALA A 28 12.28 -6.32 -5.18
N ARG A 29 13.59 -6.53 -4.98
CA ARG A 29 14.39 -7.43 -5.82
C ARG A 29 14.49 -8.78 -5.12
N VAL A 30 13.90 -9.82 -5.71
CA VAL A 30 13.88 -11.16 -5.10
C VAL A 30 14.79 -12.11 -5.85
N PHE A 31 15.71 -12.71 -5.11
CA PHE A 31 16.61 -13.77 -5.51
C PHE A 31 16.04 -15.13 -5.09
N ASP A 32 15.70 -15.97 -6.07
CA ASP A 32 15.25 -17.34 -5.85
C ASP A 32 16.47 -18.28 -5.80
N SER A 33 16.83 -18.72 -4.59
CA SER A 33 18.02 -19.54 -4.37
C SER A 33 17.91 -20.90 -5.05
N ASP A 34 16.72 -21.50 -5.06
CA ASP A 34 16.49 -22.83 -5.62
C ASP A 34 16.56 -22.81 -7.15
N ALA A 35 15.99 -21.78 -7.77
CA ALA A 35 16.08 -21.58 -9.21
C ALA A 35 17.52 -21.29 -9.65
N VAL A 36 18.24 -20.45 -8.91
CA VAL A 36 19.64 -20.12 -9.22
C VAL A 36 20.55 -21.33 -9.03
N ALA A 37 20.39 -22.11 -7.95
CA ALA A 37 21.16 -23.33 -7.74
C ALA A 37 20.99 -24.32 -8.90
N LYS A 38 19.74 -24.56 -9.33
CA LYS A 38 19.43 -25.44 -10.48
C LYS A 38 20.10 -24.97 -11.75
N ARG A 39 20.05 -23.66 -12.02
CA ARG A 39 20.68 -23.05 -13.20
C ARG A 39 22.20 -23.20 -13.16
N LEU A 40 22.83 -22.91 -12.02
CA LEU A 40 24.28 -23.02 -11.86
C LEU A 40 24.75 -24.47 -12.06
N MET A 41 24.02 -25.46 -11.55
CA MET A 41 24.33 -26.88 -11.77
C MET A 41 24.32 -27.30 -13.26
N THR A 42 23.70 -26.53 -14.15
CA THR A 42 23.64 -26.82 -15.59
C THR A 42 24.48 -25.88 -16.46
N GLU A 43 24.74 -24.65 -16.01
CA GLU A 43 25.42 -23.62 -16.81
C GLU A 43 26.87 -23.38 -16.36
N ASP A 44 27.21 -23.60 -15.09
CA ASP A 44 28.56 -23.40 -14.57
C ASP A 44 29.43 -24.63 -14.89
N GLY A 45 30.29 -24.51 -15.91
CA GLY A 45 31.15 -25.60 -16.35
C GLY A 45 32.07 -26.17 -15.27
N VAL A 46 32.51 -25.36 -14.31
CA VAL A 46 33.38 -25.80 -13.21
C VAL A 46 32.57 -26.60 -12.20
N LEU A 47 31.37 -26.11 -11.84
CA LEU A 47 30.47 -26.85 -10.95
C LEU A 47 30.03 -28.17 -11.57
N ARG A 48 29.74 -28.19 -12.88
CA ARG A 48 29.38 -29.42 -13.61
C ARG A 48 30.48 -30.46 -13.59
N ALA A 49 31.73 -30.03 -13.82
CA ALA A 49 32.88 -30.93 -13.75
C ALA A 49 33.00 -31.53 -12.35
N ALA A 50 32.96 -30.69 -11.31
CA ALA A 50 33.04 -31.16 -9.92
C ALA A 50 31.90 -32.12 -9.52
N ILE A 51 30.67 -31.89 -9.98
CA ILE A 51 29.54 -32.80 -9.74
C ILE A 51 29.76 -34.13 -10.47
N ARG A 52 30.30 -34.13 -11.70
CA ARG A 52 30.63 -35.35 -12.44
C ARG A 52 31.75 -36.14 -11.77
N ASP A 53 32.76 -35.45 -11.26
CA ASP A 53 33.87 -36.09 -10.56
C ASP A 53 33.39 -36.77 -9.26
N LEU A 54 32.41 -36.17 -8.58
CA LEU A 54 31.88 -36.69 -7.33
C LEU A 54 30.84 -37.82 -7.52
N PHE A 55 29.90 -37.67 -8.45
CA PHE A 55 28.75 -38.57 -8.61
C PHE A 55 28.77 -39.40 -9.91
N GLY A 56 29.85 -39.30 -10.70
CA GLY A 56 30.01 -40.01 -11.96
C GLY A 56 29.42 -39.28 -13.17
N PRO A 57 29.77 -39.74 -14.40
CA PRO A 57 29.30 -39.14 -15.65
C PRO A 57 27.78 -39.19 -15.82
N GLU A 58 27.09 -40.14 -15.19
CA GLU A 58 25.63 -40.33 -15.21
C GLU A 58 24.86 -39.17 -14.54
N SER A 59 25.57 -38.30 -13.83
CA SER A 59 25.03 -37.07 -13.23
C SER A 59 24.39 -36.12 -14.25
N TYR A 60 24.73 -36.25 -15.53
CA TYR A 60 24.16 -35.45 -16.60
C TYR A 60 23.65 -36.35 -17.73
N LEU A 61 22.50 -35.99 -18.29
CA LEU A 61 21.93 -36.65 -19.46
C LEU A 61 22.69 -36.23 -20.73
N ALA A 62 22.47 -36.96 -21.83
CA ALA A 62 23.12 -36.70 -23.11
C ALA A 62 22.82 -35.30 -23.69
N ASP A 63 21.66 -34.72 -23.34
CA ASP A 63 21.27 -33.35 -23.70
C ASP A 63 21.95 -32.26 -22.84
N GLY A 64 22.78 -32.67 -21.87
CA GLY A 64 23.51 -31.80 -20.96
C GLY A 64 22.73 -31.38 -19.71
N SER A 65 21.46 -31.77 -19.58
CA SER A 65 20.65 -31.50 -18.38
C SER A 65 21.08 -32.35 -17.18
N LEU A 66 20.83 -31.86 -15.97
CA LEU A 66 21.16 -32.58 -14.73
C LEU A 66 20.23 -33.79 -14.54
N ASN A 67 20.81 -34.97 -14.37
CA ASN A 67 20.07 -36.19 -14.04
C ASN A 67 19.64 -36.19 -12.57
N ARG A 68 18.50 -35.55 -12.29
CA ARG A 68 17.99 -35.38 -10.92
C ARG A 68 17.71 -36.70 -10.21
N ALA A 69 17.29 -37.73 -10.94
CA ALA A 69 17.01 -39.04 -10.37
C ALA A 69 18.30 -39.70 -9.86
N HIS A 70 19.37 -39.64 -10.65
CA HIS A 70 20.69 -40.12 -10.25
C HIS A 70 21.22 -39.38 -9.03
N ILE A 71 21.22 -38.04 -9.06
CA ILE A 71 21.69 -37.26 -7.90
C ILE A 71 20.87 -37.57 -6.65
N ALA A 72 19.53 -37.60 -6.76
CA ALA A 72 18.66 -37.91 -5.63
C ALA A 72 18.95 -39.31 -5.05
N ALA A 73 19.15 -40.33 -5.90
CA ALA A 73 19.47 -41.68 -5.44
C ALA A 73 20.79 -41.75 -4.65
N ASN A 74 21.77 -40.91 -4.98
CA ASN A 74 23.06 -40.87 -4.28
C ASN A 74 23.06 -40.02 -3.00
N VAL A 75 22.17 -39.01 -2.88
CA VAL A 75 22.20 -38.08 -1.73
C VAL A 75 21.02 -38.23 -0.76
N PHE A 76 19.99 -39.03 -1.09
CA PHE A 76 18.77 -39.09 -0.29
C PHE A 76 18.95 -39.85 1.04
N GLU A 77 19.83 -40.86 1.07
CA GLU A 77 20.11 -41.67 2.28
C GLU A 77 21.56 -41.50 2.78
N ASP A 78 22.34 -40.60 2.15
CA ASP A 78 23.74 -40.35 2.46
C ASP A 78 23.97 -38.87 2.79
N ASP A 79 24.02 -38.58 4.09
CA ASP A 79 24.24 -37.24 4.63
C ASP A 79 25.63 -36.69 4.28
N GLU A 80 26.65 -37.55 4.11
CA GLU A 80 28.01 -37.14 3.73
C GLU A 80 28.05 -36.71 2.26
N ALA A 81 27.46 -37.51 1.37
CA ALA A 81 27.32 -37.17 -0.04
C ALA A 81 26.51 -35.88 -0.24
N LEU A 82 25.43 -35.69 0.53
CA LEU A 82 24.65 -34.45 0.53
C LEU A 82 25.50 -33.25 0.99
N ALA A 83 26.31 -33.41 2.02
CA ALA A 83 27.20 -32.36 2.51
C ALA A 83 28.26 -31.98 1.46
N GLN A 84 28.85 -32.96 0.77
CA GLN A 84 29.81 -32.72 -0.31
C GLN A 84 29.17 -31.99 -1.50
N LEU A 85 27.96 -32.39 -1.92
CA LEU A 85 27.22 -31.67 -2.97
C LEU A 85 26.95 -30.21 -2.56
N ASN A 86 26.48 -30.00 -1.32
CA ASN A 86 26.21 -28.65 -0.80
C ASN A 86 27.48 -27.80 -0.73
N ALA A 87 28.63 -28.39 -0.39
CA ALA A 87 29.92 -27.71 -0.35
C ALA A 87 30.38 -27.22 -1.73
N LEU A 88 30.00 -27.91 -2.81
CA LEU A 88 30.25 -27.46 -4.19
C LEU A 88 29.29 -26.34 -4.61
N VAL A 89 28.02 -26.46 -4.25
CA VAL A 89 26.94 -25.59 -4.77
C VAL A 89 26.83 -24.27 -4.01
N HIS A 90 26.85 -24.31 -2.67
CA HIS A 90 26.57 -23.13 -1.84
C HIS A 90 27.50 -21.95 -2.10
N PRO A 91 28.84 -22.11 -2.24
CA PRO A 91 29.73 -20.98 -2.52
C PRO A 91 29.38 -20.25 -3.82
N ARG A 92 28.94 -20.99 -4.85
CA ARG A 92 28.53 -20.42 -6.14
C ARG A 92 27.21 -19.67 -6.02
N VAL A 93 26.25 -20.20 -5.27
CA VAL A 93 24.97 -19.52 -5.00
C VAL A 93 25.17 -18.24 -4.19
N PHE A 94 26.04 -18.27 -3.16
CA PHE A 94 26.36 -17.07 -2.38
C PHE A 94 27.06 -16.00 -3.21
N SER A 95 27.98 -16.40 -4.09
CA SER A 95 28.63 -15.46 -5.02
C SER A 95 27.62 -14.82 -5.98
N ALA A 96 26.70 -15.62 -6.54
CA ALA A 96 25.62 -15.12 -7.39
C ALA A 96 24.66 -14.19 -6.63
N PHE A 97 24.39 -14.47 -5.35
CA PHE A 97 23.57 -13.61 -4.51
C PHE A 97 24.24 -12.25 -4.26
N ARG A 98 25.53 -12.21 -3.96
CA ARG A 98 26.28 -10.96 -3.77
C ARG A 98 26.24 -10.07 -5.01
N LEU A 99 26.49 -10.65 -6.19
CA LEU A 99 26.35 -9.93 -7.46
C LEU A 99 24.92 -9.41 -7.69
N PHE A 100 23.91 -10.19 -7.30
CA PHE A 100 22.52 -9.74 -7.38
C PHE A 100 22.23 -8.56 -6.44
N VAL A 101 22.80 -8.55 -5.22
CA VAL A 101 22.70 -7.42 -4.29
C VAL A 101 23.34 -6.18 -4.91
N GLU A 102 24.55 -6.27 -5.44
CA GLU A 102 25.25 -5.14 -6.08
C GLU A 102 24.42 -4.52 -7.21
N GLN A 103 23.81 -5.36 -8.06
CA GLN A 103 22.91 -4.90 -9.12
C GLN A 103 21.65 -4.23 -8.58
N ALA A 104 21.06 -4.77 -7.50
CA ALA A 104 19.89 -4.20 -6.86
C ALA A 104 20.19 -2.83 -6.23
N VAL A 105 21.36 -2.67 -5.62
CA VAL A 105 21.86 -1.39 -5.09
C VAL A 105 21.99 -0.37 -6.21
N ALA A 106 22.63 -0.74 -7.33
CA ALA A 106 22.78 0.14 -8.49
C ALA A 106 21.43 0.58 -9.10
N GLN A 107 20.39 -0.24 -8.94
CA GLN A 107 19.02 0.05 -9.39
C GLN A 107 18.19 0.84 -8.36
N GLY A 108 18.77 1.22 -7.22
CA GLY A 108 18.07 1.97 -6.16
C GLY A 108 17.00 1.15 -5.43
N ALA A 109 17.15 -0.18 -5.39
CA ALA A 109 16.23 -1.02 -4.63
C ALA A 109 16.27 -0.66 -3.14
N ARG A 110 15.10 -0.69 -2.48
CA ARG A 110 14.98 -0.51 -1.02
C ARG A 110 14.95 -1.82 -0.25
N LEU A 111 14.58 -2.91 -0.93
CA LEU A 111 14.46 -4.24 -0.34
C LEU A 111 15.02 -5.28 -1.32
N VAL A 112 15.96 -6.08 -0.82
CA VAL A 112 16.48 -7.28 -1.49
C VAL A 112 16.04 -8.50 -0.68
N VAL A 113 15.48 -9.50 -1.35
CA VAL A 113 14.88 -10.66 -0.71
C VAL A 113 15.56 -11.91 -1.22
N ARG A 114 16.06 -12.75 -0.34
CA ARG A 114 16.59 -14.08 -0.67
C ARG A 114 15.56 -15.13 -0.29
N GLU A 115 14.84 -15.65 -1.30
CA GLU A 115 13.91 -16.76 -1.12
C GLU A 115 14.67 -18.08 -1.02
N SER A 116 14.42 -18.82 0.05
CA SER A 116 14.96 -20.16 0.27
C SER A 116 13.89 -21.04 0.93
N ALA A 117 13.83 -22.31 0.52
CA ALA A 117 13.00 -23.30 1.19
C ALA A 117 13.56 -23.73 2.56
N LEU A 118 14.86 -23.56 2.76
CA LEU A 118 15.58 -23.89 3.98
C LEU A 118 15.76 -22.68 4.89
N MET A 119 15.90 -22.93 6.19
CA MET A 119 16.27 -21.91 7.17
C MET A 119 17.70 -21.41 6.87
N PRO A 120 17.94 -20.09 6.76
CA PRO A 120 19.31 -19.59 6.64
C PRO A 120 20.07 -19.81 7.96
N GLU A 121 21.19 -20.53 7.88
CA GLU A 121 22.09 -20.80 9.01
C GLU A 121 23.54 -20.46 8.63
N GLY A 122 24.38 -20.21 9.64
CA GLY A 122 25.80 -19.94 9.46
C GLY A 122 26.07 -18.83 8.42
N PRO A 123 26.93 -19.07 7.40
CA PRO A 123 27.24 -18.08 6.36
C PRO A 123 26.02 -17.58 5.58
N ALA A 124 24.99 -18.42 5.41
CA ALA A 124 23.78 -17.99 4.73
C ALA A 124 23.08 -16.89 5.56
N ARG A 125 23.07 -16.98 6.89
CA ARG A 125 22.48 -15.95 7.74
C ARG A 125 23.33 -14.67 7.81
N ALA A 126 24.65 -14.79 7.72
CA ALA A 126 25.57 -13.66 7.86
C ALA A 126 25.35 -12.53 6.83
N ASP A 127 24.98 -12.89 5.60
CA ASP A 127 24.73 -11.94 4.51
C ASP A 127 23.29 -11.33 4.56
N LEU A 128 22.55 -11.46 5.67
CA LEU A 128 21.17 -10.98 5.81
C LEU A 128 21.01 -10.06 7.02
N ASP A 129 20.36 -8.92 6.83
CA ASP A 129 19.94 -8.04 7.93
C ASP A 129 18.85 -8.67 8.78
N ARG A 130 17.85 -9.29 8.12
CA ARG A 130 16.68 -9.89 8.77
C ARG A 130 16.26 -11.22 8.15
N VAL A 131 15.57 -12.04 8.92
CA VAL A 131 14.89 -13.26 8.46
C VAL A 131 13.39 -13.11 8.67
N VAL A 132 12.64 -13.32 7.60
CA VAL A 132 11.18 -13.27 7.58
C VAL A 132 10.64 -14.68 7.40
N VAL A 133 9.75 -15.09 8.28
CA VAL A 133 9.12 -16.41 8.26
C VAL A 133 7.69 -16.27 7.81
N VAL A 134 7.34 -16.92 6.69
CA VAL A 134 5.94 -17.08 6.30
C VAL A 134 5.42 -18.35 6.95
N ASP A 135 4.42 -18.20 7.81
CA ASP A 135 3.85 -19.32 8.55
C ASP A 135 2.38 -19.54 8.21
N ALA A 136 1.93 -20.79 8.24
CA ALA A 136 0.55 -21.18 7.96
C ALA A 136 0.20 -22.48 8.69
N PRO A 137 -1.07 -22.69 9.06
CA PRO A 137 -1.52 -23.93 9.68
C PRO A 137 -1.17 -25.16 8.84
N LEU A 138 -0.73 -26.24 9.49
CA LEU A 138 -0.29 -27.49 8.84
C LEU A 138 -1.32 -28.02 7.84
N GLU A 139 -2.60 -28.04 8.21
CA GLU A 139 -3.67 -28.52 7.33
C GLU A 139 -3.83 -27.69 6.05
N GLN A 140 -3.64 -26.37 6.14
CA GLN A 140 -3.68 -25.49 4.97
C GLN A 140 -2.43 -25.71 4.09
N ARG A 141 -1.27 -25.89 4.71
CA ARG A 141 -0.02 -26.19 4.02
C ARG A 141 -0.09 -27.51 3.25
N LEU A 142 -0.63 -28.56 3.86
CA LEU A 142 -0.84 -29.86 3.22
C LEU A 142 -1.80 -29.73 2.03
N ARG A 143 -2.96 -29.09 2.22
CA ARG A 143 -3.92 -28.83 1.13
C ARG A 143 -3.28 -28.07 -0.04
N ARG A 144 -2.49 -27.03 0.24
CA ARG A 144 -1.78 -26.25 -0.78
C ARG A 144 -0.68 -27.06 -1.48
N ALA A 145 0.00 -27.94 -0.77
CA ALA A 145 1.03 -28.82 -1.36
C ALA A 145 0.40 -29.85 -2.30
N VAL A 146 -0.71 -30.47 -1.89
CA VAL A 146 -1.47 -31.43 -2.72
C VAL A 146 -2.05 -30.75 -3.96
N ALA A 147 -2.63 -29.55 -3.79
CA ALA A 147 -3.14 -28.76 -4.91
C ALA A 147 -2.05 -28.38 -5.94
N ARG A 148 -0.76 -28.44 -5.56
CA ARG A 148 0.39 -28.22 -6.44
C ARG A 148 0.95 -29.50 -7.07
N GLY A 149 0.22 -30.62 -6.97
CA GLY A 149 0.53 -31.88 -7.62
C GLY A 149 1.35 -32.87 -6.81
N MET A 150 1.55 -32.65 -5.50
CA MET A 150 2.17 -33.64 -4.61
C MET A 150 1.11 -34.62 -4.09
N THR A 151 1.49 -35.88 -3.85
CA THR A 151 0.66 -36.74 -3.00
C THR A 151 0.76 -36.27 -1.55
N GLU A 152 -0.26 -36.57 -0.75
CA GLU A 152 -0.25 -36.22 0.67
C GLU A 152 0.93 -36.87 1.42
N GLU A 153 1.24 -38.12 1.08
CA GLU A 153 2.39 -38.84 1.64
C GLU A 153 3.73 -38.16 1.31
N GLN A 154 3.93 -37.75 0.05
CA GLN A 154 5.11 -37.00 -0.38
C GLN A 154 5.21 -35.65 0.35
N ALA A 155 4.09 -34.93 0.49
CA ALA A 155 4.06 -33.66 1.20
C ALA A 155 4.45 -33.84 2.68
N ARG A 156 3.88 -34.83 3.36
CA ARG A 156 4.20 -35.17 4.75
C ARG A 156 5.65 -35.60 4.91
N ALA A 157 6.17 -36.45 4.01
CA ALA A 157 7.56 -36.90 4.03
C ALA A 157 8.51 -35.70 3.96
N ARG A 158 8.30 -34.79 3.01
CA ARG A 158 9.13 -33.59 2.89
C ARG A 158 9.02 -32.69 4.13
N MET A 159 7.83 -32.53 4.69
CA MET A 159 7.64 -31.73 5.91
C MET A 159 8.37 -32.32 7.13
N ARG A 160 8.47 -33.65 7.25
CA ARG A 160 9.22 -34.31 8.34
C ARG A 160 10.72 -34.02 8.32
N HIS A 161 11.29 -33.79 7.13
CA HIS A 161 12.69 -33.40 6.97
C HIS A 161 12.93 -31.89 7.16
N GLN A 162 11.88 -31.09 7.33
CA GLN A 162 12.02 -29.67 7.68
C GLN A 162 12.11 -29.49 9.20
N ARG A 163 12.64 -28.35 9.62
CA ARG A 163 12.54 -27.93 11.02
C ARG A 163 11.07 -27.75 11.43
N SER A 164 10.81 -27.88 12.73
CA SER A 164 9.47 -27.67 13.29
C SER A 164 8.99 -26.23 13.07
N ASP A 165 7.67 -26.03 13.03
CA ASP A 165 7.08 -24.69 12.88
C ASP A 165 7.52 -23.74 14.00
N ALA A 166 7.67 -24.25 15.22
CA ALA A 166 8.21 -23.52 16.36
C ALA A 166 9.66 -23.08 16.13
N ALA A 167 10.50 -23.96 15.56
CA ALA A 167 11.88 -23.62 15.22
C ALA A 167 11.95 -22.61 14.08
N PHE A 168 11.02 -22.66 13.11
CA PHE A 168 10.91 -21.62 12.08
C PHE A 168 10.61 -20.27 12.71
N ARG A 169 9.54 -20.18 13.53
CA ARG A 169 9.15 -18.92 14.19
C ARG A 169 10.26 -18.36 15.07
N ALA A 170 10.93 -19.21 15.87
CA ALA A 170 11.97 -18.78 16.79
C ALA A 170 13.21 -18.19 16.08
N ALA A 171 13.48 -18.61 14.84
CA ALA A 171 14.61 -18.12 14.06
C ALA A 171 14.28 -16.88 13.21
N GLY A 172 13.00 -16.50 13.10
CA GLY A 172 12.57 -15.32 12.36
C GLY A 172 12.64 -14.04 13.19
N ASP A 173 13.14 -12.96 12.58
CA ASP A 173 13.01 -11.61 13.13
C ASP A 173 11.58 -11.08 13.00
N LEU A 174 10.91 -11.46 11.90
CA LEU A 174 9.55 -11.06 11.56
C LEU A 174 8.77 -12.28 11.06
N VAL A 175 7.48 -12.31 11.37
CA VAL A 175 6.56 -13.39 10.95
C VAL A 175 5.43 -12.79 10.11
N ILE A 176 5.12 -13.45 8.99
CA ILE A 176 3.94 -13.18 8.16
C ILE A 176 2.99 -14.37 8.36
N GLU A 177 1.85 -14.12 8.98
CA GLU A 177 0.83 -15.15 9.18
C GLU A 177 -0.03 -15.32 7.93
N ASN A 178 -0.11 -16.56 7.45
CA ASN A 178 -0.90 -16.97 6.29
C ASN A 178 -1.91 -18.07 6.67
N SER A 179 -2.70 -17.76 7.70
CA SER A 179 -3.83 -18.56 8.18
C SER A 179 -5.16 -18.22 7.48
N GLY A 180 -5.18 -17.13 6.72
CA GLY A 180 -6.39 -16.47 6.23
C GLY A 180 -6.58 -16.47 4.71
N THR A 181 -7.31 -15.47 4.21
CA THR A 181 -7.53 -15.24 2.78
C THR A 181 -6.29 -14.61 2.12
N LEU A 182 -6.27 -14.57 0.78
CA LEU A 182 -5.20 -13.89 0.03
C LEU A 182 -5.10 -12.40 0.38
N GLU A 183 -6.24 -11.73 0.62
CA GLU A 183 -6.28 -10.32 1.01
C GLU A 183 -5.65 -10.10 2.39
N GLN A 184 -5.91 -11.01 3.33
CA GLN A 184 -5.30 -10.96 4.66
C GLN A 184 -3.79 -11.21 4.59
N LEU A 185 -3.36 -12.15 3.74
CA LEU A 185 -1.93 -12.37 3.46
C LEU A 185 -1.29 -11.14 2.83
N GLU A 186 -1.95 -10.50 1.87
CA GLU A 186 -1.45 -9.29 1.22
C GLU A 186 -1.26 -8.16 2.23
N ARG A 187 -2.20 -7.99 3.16
CA ARG A 187 -2.10 -7.00 4.24
C ARG A 187 -0.92 -7.28 5.19
N GLU A 188 -0.76 -8.53 5.64
CA GLU A 188 0.38 -8.89 6.50
C GLU A 188 1.73 -8.75 5.76
N ALA A 189 1.79 -9.19 4.50
CA ALA A 189 2.96 -9.02 3.65
C ALA A 189 3.30 -7.53 3.45
N ARG A 190 2.27 -6.66 3.31
CA ARG A 190 2.46 -5.22 3.16
C ARG A 190 3.00 -4.59 4.45
N ARG A 191 2.44 -4.93 5.60
CA ARG A 191 2.92 -4.45 6.92
C ARG A 191 4.40 -4.74 7.12
N VAL A 192 4.83 -5.97 6.81
CA VAL A 192 6.23 -6.38 6.94
C VAL A 192 7.12 -5.68 5.89
N PHE A 193 6.66 -5.55 4.64
CA PHE A 193 7.38 -4.81 3.60
C PHE A 193 7.64 -3.35 3.98
N ASP A 194 6.62 -2.66 4.48
CA ASP A 194 6.67 -1.27 4.93
C ASP A 194 7.68 -1.11 6.08
N THR A 195 7.60 -2.01 7.08
CA THR A 195 8.55 -2.07 8.20
C THR A 195 10.00 -2.23 7.72
N LEU A 196 10.23 -3.13 6.77
CA LEU A 196 11.59 -3.42 6.26
C LEU A 196 12.16 -2.31 5.40
N THR A 197 11.34 -1.65 4.58
CA THR A 197 11.82 -0.61 3.65
C THR A 197 12.02 0.74 4.32
N GLY A 198 11.75 0.86 5.61
CA GLY A 198 11.68 2.15 6.28
C GLY A 198 10.59 3.04 5.68
N MET A 199 9.72 2.49 4.82
CA MET A 199 8.39 3.02 4.57
C MET A 199 7.56 2.71 5.81
N ASN A 200 8.01 3.19 6.97
CA ASN A 200 7.14 3.36 8.10
C ASN A 200 6.08 4.34 7.61
N THR A 201 4.98 3.78 7.16
CA THR A 201 3.70 4.42 7.09
C THR A 201 3.20 4.62 8.54
N THR A 202 4.05 5.20 9.41
CA THR A 202 3.63 5.76 10.67
C THR A 202 2.46 6.64 10.32
N SER A 203 1.32 6.41 11.00
CA SER A 203 0.10 7.21 10.92
C SER A 203 0.42 8.66 10.56
N GLU A 204 1.37 9.28 11.29
CA GLU A 204 1.81 10.66 11.13
C GLU A 204 2.57 11.02 9.84
N ALA A 205 3.38 10.15 9.25
CA ALA A 205 4.13 10.48 8.03
C ALA A 205 3.24 10.63 6.78
N ARG A 206 2.02 10.07 6.82
CA ARG A 206 0.98 10.29 5.80
C ARG A 206 0.24 11.61 5.97
N PHE A 207 0.42 12.28 7.11
CA PHE A 207 -0.21 13.54 7.40
C PHE A 207 0.83 14.66 7.32
N GLU A 208 0.62 15.57 6.38
CA GLU A 208 1.31 16.85 6.41
C GLU A 208 0.45 17.83 7.23
N PRO A 209 0.90 18.22 8.44
CA PRO A 209 0.15 19.12 9.30
C PRO A 209 0.07 20.49 8.66
N ILE A 210 -1.09 21.13 8.79
CA ILE A 210 -1.24 22.51 8.35
C ILE A 210 -0.72 23.41 9.46
N ALA A 211 0.32 24.20 9.16
CA ALA A 211 0.90 25.11 10.12
C ALA A 211 -0.18 26.02 10.73
N PRO A 212 -0.20 26.18 12.07
CA PRO A 212 -1.15 27.06 12.71
C PRO A 212 -0.94 28.50 12.25
N ARG A 213 -2.02 29.28 12.22
CA ARG A 213 -1.97 30.67 11.81
C ARG A 213 -1.33 31.52 12.92
N THR A 214 -0.20 32.15 12.62
CA THR A 214 0.60 32.95 13.57
C THR A 214 0.57 34.45 13.30
N ASP A 215 -0.03 34.89 12.20
CA ASP A 215 -0.01 36.29 11.73
C ASP A 215 -1.05 37.21 12.39
N GLY A 216 -1.82 36.70 13.35
CA GLY A 216 -2.87 37.44 14.06
C GLY A 216 -4.10 37.79 13.21
N LYS A 217 -4.13 37.42 11.91
CA LYS A 217 -5.27 37.73 11.03
C LYS A 217 -6.44 36.81 11.34
N ALA A 218 -7.66 37.30 11.10
CA ALA A 218 -8.87 36.48 11.23
C ALA A 218 -9.05 35.48 10.06
N TRP A 219 -8.42 35.74 8.91
CA TRP A 219 -8.55 34.96 7.68
C TRP A 219 -7.17 34.69 7.07
N PRO A 220 -6.93 33.48 6.53
CA PRO A 220 -5.63 33.13 5.96
C PRO A 220 -5.41 33.81 4.60
N GLU A 221 -4.16 34.02 4.26
CA GLU A 221 -3.76 34.30 2.88
C GLU A 221 -3.64 32.99 2.11
N LEU A 222 -4.50 32.80 1.12
CA LEU A 222 -4.44 31.61 0.27
C LEU A 222 -3.19 31.62 -0.60
N HIS A 223 -2.60 30.46 -0.84
CA HIS A 223 -1.52 30.31 -1.81
C HIS A 223 -1.98 30.78 -3.22
N PRO A 224 -1.13 31.45 -4.03
CA PRO A 224 -1.51 31.92 -5.36
C PRO A 224 -1.87 30.80 -6.34
N GLU A 225 -1.44 29.58 -6.04
CA GLU A 225 -1.66 28.41 -6.90
C GLU A 225 -3.01 27.73 -6.69
N LEU A 226 -3.76 28.11 -5.65
CA LEU A 226 -5.09 27.56 -5.42
C LEU A 226 -6.09 28.10 -6.47
N PRO A 227 -7.06 27.27 -6.91
CA PRO A 227 -8.11 27.74 -7.81
C PRO A 227 -9.01 28.74 -7.06
N ARG A 228 -9.12 29.96 -7.59
CA ARG A 228 -9.88 31.06 -6.97
C ARG A 228 -11.16 31.37 -7.74
N TRP A 229 -12.14 31.90 -7.02
CA TRP A 229 -13.37 32.40 -7.59
C TRP A 229 -13.96 33.54 -6.73
N GLY A 230 -14.83 34.33 -7.35
CA GLY A 230 -15.51 35.45 -6.71
C GLY A 230 -14.72 36.76 -6.71
N ASN A 231 -15.32 37.76 -6.08
CA ASN A 231 -14.78 39.10 -5.91
C ASN A 231 -14.71 39.47 -4.41
N GLY A 232 -14.21 40.67 -4.09
CA GLY A 232 -14.10 41.15 -2.71
C GLY A 232 -15.43 41.22 -1.96
N LEU A 233 -16.53 41.52 -2.67
CA LEU A 233 -17.88 41.56 -2.10
C LEU A 233 -18.31 40.16 -1.64
N MET A 234 -18.14 39.14 -2.48
CA MET A 234 -18.48 37.75 -2.16
C MET A 234 -17.67 37.24 -0.95
N ARG A 235 -16.38 37.60 -0.88
CA ARG A 235 -15.56 37.30 0.30
C ARG A 235 -16.12 37.94 1.55
N THR A 236 -16.45 39.23 1.49
CA THR A 236 -17.00 39.96 2.62
C THR A 236 -18.33 39.35 3.08
N PHE A 237 -19.21 39.00 2.14
CA PHE A 237 -20.48 38.34 2.42
C PHE A 237 -20.30 37.00 3.15
N GLY A 238 -19.42 36.12 2.65
CA GLY A 238 -19.14 34.84 3.31
C GLY A 238 -18.62 35.02 4.74
N ARG A 239 -17.73 36.00 4.95
CA ARG A 239 -17.18 36.34 6.27
C ARG A 239 -18.26 36.86 7.22
N LEU A 240 -19.17 37.71 6.74
CA LEU A 240 -20.30 38.22 7.53
C LEU A 240 -21.26 37.10 7.93
N VAL A 241 -21.62 36.21 7.00
CA VAL A 241 -22.51 35.07 7.29
C VAL A 241 -21.90 34.18 8.38
N LEU A 242 -20.61 33.84 8.27
CA LEU A 242 -19.94 33.04 9.30
C LEU A 242 -19.88 33.76 10.65
N GLY A 243 -19.55 35.05 10.65
CA GLY A 243 -19.54 35.88 11.86
C GLY A 243 -20.90 35.95 12.56
N MET A 244 -21.99 36.17 11.80
CA MET A 244 -23.36 36.19 12.34
C MET A 244 -23.80 34.84 12.91
N LEU A 245 -23.35 33.73 12.29
CA LEU A 245 -23.61 32.39 12.80
C LEU A 245 -22.69 31.99 13.96
N GLY A 246 -21.74 32.86 14.32
CA GLY A 246 -20.76 32.65 15.39
C GLY A 246 -19.67 31.64 15.04
N PHE A 247 -19.47 31.33 13.75
CA PHE A 247 -18.44 30.42 13.29
C PHE A 247 -17.16 31.16 12.90
N ARG A 248 -16.02 30.61 13.31
CA ARG A 248 -14.70 31.09 12.90
C ARG A 248 -13.98 30.05 12.02
N PHE A 249 -13.06 30.53 11.19
CA PHE A 249 -12.15 29.65 10.45
C PHE A 249 -10.81 29.53 11.17
N ALA A 250 -10.48 28.31 11.59
CA ALA A 250 -9.25 27.96 12.29
C ALA A 250 -8.26 27.26 11.34
N GLY A 251 -7.00 27.69 11.37
CA GLY A 251 -5.92 27.12 10.56
C GLY A 251 -5.63 27.89 9.26
N ASN A 252 -4.85 27.22 8.40
CA ASN A 252 -4.44 27.69 7.08
C ASN A 252 -5.02 26.77 6.00
N PHE A 253 -4.72 27.08 4.73
CA PHE A 253 -5.12 26.28 3.59
C PHE A 253 -3.86 25.74 2.89
N PRO A 254 -3.77 24.43 2.58
CA PRO A 254 -2.53 23.86 2.04
C PRO A 254 -2.18 24.40 0.65
N PRO A 255 -0.88 24.52 0.31
CA PRO A 255 -0.42 25.13 -0.94
C PRO A 255 -0.44 24.16 -2.15
N HIS A 256 -1.32 23.15 -2.18
CA HIS A 256 -1.41 22.21 -3.30
C HIS A 256 -2.31 22.74 -4.43
N ARG A 257 -1.90 22.54 -5.69
CA ARG A 257 -2.70 22.90 -6.88
C ARG A 257 -3.92 22.01 -7.08
N LYS A 258 -3.81 20.74 -6.69
CA LYS A 258 -4.80 19.69 -6.93
C LYS A 258 -4.94 18.81 -5.71
N PHE A 259 -6.16 18.58 -5.26
CA PHE A 259 -6.47 17.68 -4.16
C PHE A 259 -7.97 17.40 -4.07
N VAL A 260 -8.31 16.35 -3.34
CA VAL A 260 -9.68 16.06 -2.91
C VAL A 260 -9.90 16.70 -1.54
N LEU A 261 -10.91 17.55 -1.40
CA LEU A 261 -11.31 18.14 -0.13
C LEU A 261 -12.51 17.36 0.41
N ILE A 262 -12.39 16.79 1.61
CA ILE A 262 -13.54 16.19 2.29
C ILE A 262 -14.05 17.08 3.41
N GLY A 263 -15.37 17.18 3.54
CA GLY A 263 -16.04 17.91 4.62
C GLY A 263 -16.90 16.98 5.45
N ALA A 264 -16.58 16.88 6.74
CA ALA A 264 -17.35 16.14 7.74
C ALA A 264 -17.25 16.82 9.12
N PRO A 265 -18.17 16.58 10.06
CA PRO A 265 -19.43 15.85 9.94
C PRO A 265 -20.41 16.50 8.95
N HIS A 266 -21.19 15.68 8.25
CA HIS A 266 -22.30 16.14 7.41
C HIS A 266 -23.63 15.63 7.98
N THR A 267 -24.14 16.27 9.02
CA THR A 267 -25.32 15.87 9.80
C THR A 267 -26.56 16.73 9.52
N THR A 268 -26.41 17.87 8.83
CA THR A 268 -27.49 18.84 8.60
C THR A 268 -27.30 19.65 7.31
N ASN A 269 -28.38 20.28 6.82
CA ASN A 269 -28.28 21.23 5.69
C ASN A 269 -27.45 22.47 6.04
N TRP A 270 -27.34 22.81 7.33
CA TRP A 270 -26.49 23.91 7.78
C TRP A 270 -25.01 23.68 7.48
N ASP A 271 -24.55 22.44 7.41
CA ASP A 271 -23.15 22.12 7.04
C ASP A 271 -22.83 22.62 5.63
N PHE A 272 -23.79 22.49 4.72
CA PHE A 272 -23.65 23.00 3.36
C PHE A 272 -23.62 24.53 3.34
N VAL A 273 -24.47 25.18 4.12
CA VAL A 273 -24.49 26.65 4.25
C VAL A 273 -23.16 27.16 4.81
N LEU A 274 -22.65 26.53 5.87
CA LEU A 274 -21.36 26.86 6.49
C LEU A 274 -20.20 26.61 5.52
N GLY A 275 -20.18 25.46 4.84
CA GLY A 275 -19.19 25.13 3.82
C GLY A 275 -19.17 26.15 2.68
N MET A 276 -20.34 26.50 2.12
CA MET A 276 -20.44 27.51 1.06
C MET A 276 -20.02 28.91 1.54
N ALA A 277 -20.43 29.30 2.75
CA ALA A 277 -20.03 30.57 3.34
C ALA A 277 -18.50 30.64 3.52
N LEU A 278 -17.86 29.52 3.89
CA LEU A 278 -16.40 29.42 3.95
C LEU A 278 -15.73 29.54 2.59
N LEU A 279 -16.22 28.82 1.57
CA LEU A 279 -15.68 28.93 0.22
C LEU A 279 -15.76 30.36 -0.31
N PHE A 280 -16.88 31.05 -0.03
CA PHE A 280 -17.04 32.47 -0.35
C PHE A 280 -16.07 33.33 0.45
N ALA A 281 -15.97 33.14 1.77
CA ALA A 281 -15.08 33.91 2.64
C ALA A 281 -13.60 33.83 2.24
N LEU A 282 -13.18 32.65 1.76
CA LEU A 282 -11.83 32.38 1.26
C LEU A 282 -11.65 32.81 -0.22
N GLY A 283 -12.73 32.88 -1.00
CA GLY A 283 -12.67 33.07 -2.45
C GLY A 283 -12.11 31.84 -3.17
N LEU A 284 -12.37 30.65 -2.63
CA LEU A 284 -11.86 29.38 -3.13
C LEU A 284 -12.84 28.75 -4.12
N ARG A 285 -12.33 28.24 -5.24
CA ARG A 285 -13.13 27.50 -6.22
C ARG A 285 -13.02 26.01 -5.91
N VAL A 286 -14.12 25.43 -5.45
CA VAL A 286 -14.24 23.98 -5.26
C VAL A 286 -15.20 23.41 -6.28
N ASN A 287 -14.76 22.37 -6.94
CA ASN A 287 -15.52 21.62 -7.93
C ASN A 287 -16.31 20.50 -7.25
N TRP A 288 -17.50 20.22 -7.77
CA TRP A 288 -18.35 19.13 -7.30
C TRP A 288 -18.72 18.23 -8.47
N ILE A 289 -18.91 16.94 -8.19
CA ILE A 289 -19.20 15.94 -9.21
C ILE A 289 -20.72 15.78 -9.32
N GLY A 290 -21.26 15.92 -10.54
CA GLY A 290 -22.69 15.86 -10.81
C GLY A 290 -23.04 15.00 -12.01
N LYS A 291 -24.23 14.38 -12.00
CA LYS A 291 -24.72 13.55 -13.12
C LYS A 291 -24.74 14.37 -14.42
N HIS A 292 -24.30 13.82 -15.54
CA HIS A 292 -24.27 14.55 -16.82
C HIS A 292 -25.62 15.21 -17.22
N THR A 293 -26.75 14.64 -16.78
CA THR A 293 -28.10 15.12 -17.12
C THR A 293 -28.42 16.52 -16.62
N ILE A 294 -27.80 16.97 -15.52
CA ILE A 294 -27.95 18.35 -15.03
C ILE A 294 -27.09 19.36 -15.81
N PHE A 295 -26.21 18.87 -16.69
CA PHE A 295 -25.37 19.68 -17.57
C PHE A 295 -25.93 19.80 -18.99
N ARG A 296 -27.26 19.73 -19.15
CA ARG A 296 -27.94 19.97 -20.42
C ARG A 296 -28.28 21.45 -20.59
N TRP A 297 -28.47 21.89 -21.83
CA TRP A 297 -28.98 23.22 -22.11
C TRP A 297 -30.38 23.37 -21.47
N PRO A 298 -30.73 24.50 -20.83
CA PRO A 298 -29.99 25.77 -20.72
C PRO A 298 -29.01 25.86 -19.52
N PHE A 299 -29.07 24.93 -18.57
CA PHE A 299 -28.35 25.02 -17.29
C PHE A 299 -26.86 24.68 -17.35
N ARG A 300 -26.38 24.06 -18.44
CA ARG A 300 -25.00 23.61 -18.64
C ARG A 300 -23.94 24.66 -18.25
N ARG A 301 -24.09 25.89 -18.74
CA ARG A 301 -23.09 26.95 -18.54
C ARG A 301 -23.05 27.44 -17.10
N PHE A 302 -24.22 27.54 -16.47
CA PHE A 302 -24.35 27.89 -15.05
C PHE A 302 -23.78 26.80 -14.13
N MET A 303 -24.10 25.52 -14.38
CA MET A 303 -23.61 24.41 -13.55
C MET A 303 -22.08 24.27 -13.61
N ARG A 304 -21.48 24.42 -14.80
CA ARG A 304 -20.02 24.46 -14.95
C ARG A 304 -19.39 25.69 -14.30
N TRP A 305 -20.06 26.85 -14.40
CA TRP A 305 -19.61 28.08 -13.78
C TRP A 305 -19.49 27.93 -12.25
N MET A 306 -20.48 27.30 -11.61
CA MET A 306 -20.48 26.92 -10.18
C MET A 306 -19.52 25.78 -9.81
N GLY A 307 -18.63 25.35 -10.71
CA GLY A 307 -17.64 24.30 -10.44
C GLY A 307 -18.11 22.87 -10.71
N GLY A 308 -19.30 22.67 -11.29
CA GLY A 308 -19.82 21.34 -11.57
C GLY A 308 -19.01 20.59 -12.64
N VAL A 309 -18.63 19.36 -12.31
CA VAL A 309 -17.93 18.39 -13.18
C VAL A 309 -18.95 17.34 -13.62
N PRO A 310 -19.31 17.29 -14.91
CA PRO A 310 -20.23 16.27 -15.41
C PRO A 310 -19.57 14.91 -15.37
N VAL A 311 -20.27 13.92 -14.80
CA VAL A 311 -19.90 12.51 -14.89
C VAL A 311 -21.08 11.69 -15.38
N ASP A 312 -20.80 10.71 -16.23
CA ASP A 312 -21.77 9.72 -16.66
C ASP A 312 -21.52 8.37 -15.97
N ARG A 313 -22.57 7.78 -15.40
CA ARG A 313 -22.46 6.46 -14.77
C ARG A 313 -22.44 5.32 -15.80
N ASN A 314 -22.86 5.61 -17.02
CA ASN A 314 -22.99 4.64 -18.11
C ASN A 314 -21.75 4.59 -19.02
N GLU A 315 -20.81 5.53 -18.87
CA GLU A 315 -19.56 5.55 -19.65
C GLU A 315 -18.54 4.51 -19.12
N PRO A 316 -17.76 3.88 -20.02
CA PRO A 316 -16.65 3.00 -19.62
C PRO A 316 -15.67 3.74 -18.70
N GLY A 317 -15.41 3.18 -17.51
CA GLY A 317 -14.51 3.75 -16.49
C GLY A 317 -15.21 4.23 -15.21
N GLY A 318 -16.53 4.44 -15.24
CA GLY A 318 -17.31 4.82 -14.06
C GLY A 318 -16.97 6.22 -13.48
N ILE A 319 -17.70 6.62 -12.43
CA ILE A 319 -17.64 7.97 -11.84
C ILE A 319 -16.24 8.31 -11.31
N VAL A 320 -15.57 7.34 -10.66
CA VAL A 320 -14.26 7.55 -10.03
C VAL A 320 -13.21 7.91 -11.07
N GLU A 321 -13.11 7.14 -12.16
CA GLU A 321 -12.08 7.36 -13.17
C GLU A 321 -12.30 8.66 -13.93
N GLN A 322 -13.56 9.00 -14.25
CA GLN A 322 -13.88 10.28 -14.88
C GLN A 322 -13.50 11.48 -13.99
N ALA A 323 -13.78 11.39 -12.68
CA ALA A 323 -13.38 12.42 -11.74
C ALA A 323 -11.85 12.51 -11.61
N ALA A 324 -11.16 11.38 -11.54
CA ALA A 324 -9.70 11.33 -11.48
C ALA A 324 -9.06 11.93 -12.76
N ALA A 325 -9.58 11.57 -13.94
CA ALA A 325 -9.16 12.13 -15.21
C ALA A 325 -9.37 13.66 -15.27
N ALA A 326 -10.50 14.17 -14.77
CA ALA A 326 -10.75 15.60 -14.68
C ALA A 326 -9.72 16.33 -13.81
N ILE A 327 -9.34 15.75 -12.65
CA ILE A 327 -8.29 16.30 -11.78
C ILE A 327 -6.92 16.29 -12.48
N ARG A 328 -6.55 15.16 -13.11
CA ARG A 328 -5.25 15.02 -13.80
C ARG A 328 -5.10 16.04 -14.93
N THR A 329 -6.16 16.26 -15.71
CA THR A 329 -6.16 17.15 -16.90
C THR A 329 -6.21 18.65 -16.57
N ALA A 330 -6.81 19.05 -15.45
CA ALA A 330 -6.84 20.46 -15.05
C ALA A 330 -5.44 20.95 -14.61
N ASP A 331 -5.10 22.24 -14.74
CA ASP A 331 -3.88 22.80 -14.13
C ASP A 331 -4.02 22.87 -12.59
N ARG A 332 -5.19 23.33 -12.14
CA ARG A 332 -5.55 23.50 -10.72
C ARG A 332 -6.99 23.06 -10.51
N MET A 333 -7.25 22.21 -9.52
CA MET A 333 -8.59 21.70 -9.27
C MET A 333 -8.75 21.13 -7.87
N ILE A 334 -9.80 21.56 -7.17
CA ILE A 334 -10.18 21.01 -5.87
C ILE A 334 -11.51 20.31 -6.05
N VAL A 335 -11.58 19.02 -5.73
CA VAL A 335 -12.87 18.30 -5.75
C VAL A 335 -13.39 18.16 -4.32
N GLY A 336 -14.53 18.78 -4.04
CA GLY A 336 -15.19 18.75 -2.74
C GLY A 336 -16.24 17.65 -2.65
N LEU A 337 -16.21 16.84 -1.59
CA LEU A 337 -17.30 15.93 -1.26
C LEU A 337 -17.42 15.62 0.23
N SER A 338 -18.60 15.14 0.65
CA SER A 338 -18.79 14.56 1.98
C SER A 338 -18.52 13.04 1.92
N PRO A 339 -17.75 12.48 2.86
CA PRO A 339 -17.48 11.04 2.89
C PRO A 339 -18.73 10.23 3.28
N GLU A 340 -19.63 10.79 4.09
CA GLU A 340 -20.91 10.18 4.46
C GLU A 340 -21.89 10.20 3.27
N GLY A 341 -21.89 11.32 2.53
CA GLY A 341 -22.70 11.49 1.32
C GLY A 341 -24.21 11.57 1.55
N THR A 342 -24.66 11.68 2.80
CA THR A 342 -26.03 11.96 3.25
C THR A 342 -25.97 12.60 4.64
N ARG A 343 -27.07 13.21 5.10
CA ARG A 343 -27.19 13.82 6.45
C ARG A 343 -27.69 12.88 7.53
N LYS A 344 -28.17 11.72 7.11
CA LYS A 344 -28.63 10.67 8.01
C LYS A 344 -27.42 9.82 8.41
N LEU A 345 -27.48 9.22 9.59
CA LEU A 345 -26.49 8.25 10.03
C LEU A 345 -26.21 7.20 8.94
N THR A 346 -24.92 6.95 8.71
CA THR A 346 -24.44 5.87 7.85
C THR A 346 -23.54 4.95 8.63
N GLU A 347 -23.69 3.64 8.43
CA GLU A 347 -22.85 2.65 9.10
C GLU A 347 -21.39 2.73 8.62
N ARG A 348 -21.19 3.05 7.33
CA ARG A 348 -19.86 3.14 6.71
C ARG A 348 -19.80 4.33 5.77
N TRP A 349 -18.66 5.03 5.77
CA TRP A 349 -18.38 6.10 4.82
C TRP A 349 -18.25 5.57 3.39
N LYS A 350 -18.66 6.39 2.43
CA LYS A 350 -18.44 6.12 1.01
C LYS A 350 -16.98 6.32 0.67
N THR A 351 -16.42 5.39 -0.10
CA THR A 351 -14.98 5.34 -0.42
C THR A 351 -14.63 6.09 -1.71
N GLY A 352 -15.61 6.78 -2.32
CA GLY A 352 -15.45 7.46 -3.60
C GLY A 352 -14.37 8.54 -3.57
N PHE A 353 -14.31 9.36 -2.50
CA PHE A 353 -13.28 10.41 -2.36
C PHE A 353 -11.87 9.81 -2.37
N TYR A 354 -11.69 8.71 -1.65
CA TYR A 354 -10.41 8.03 -1.50
C TYR A 354 -9.95 7.44 -2.82
N ARG A 355 -10.85 6.71 -3.50
CA ARG A 355 -10.54 6.11 -4.81
C ARG A 355 -10.22 7.18 -5.86
N ILE A 356 -10.94 8.31 -5.85
CA ILE A 356 -10.63 9.45 -6.74
C ILE A 356 -9.23 9.99 -6.45
N ALA A 357 -8.87 10.17 -5.18
CA ALA A 357 -7.58 10.72 -4.79
C ALA A 357 -6.41 9.79 -5.19
N VAL A 358 -6.55 8.48 -4.93
CA VAL A 358 -5.56 7.46 -5.34
C VAL A 358 -5.44 7.42 -6.86
N SER A 359 -6.54 7.30 -7.61
CA SER A 359 -6.51 7.26 -9.07
C SER A 359 -5.96 8.54 -9.69
N ALA A 360 -6.19 9.69 -9.07
CA ALA A 360 -5.69 10.98 -9.56
C ALA A 360 -4.24 11.29 -9.11
N GLU A 361 -3.67 10.48 -8.21
CA GLU A 361 -2.36 10.72 -7.57
C GLU A 361 -2.29 12.10 -6.88
N VAL A 362 -3.34 12.44 -6.13
CA VAL A 362 -3.46 13.72 -5.41
C VAL A 362 -3.77 13.51 -3.93
N PRO A 363 -3.37 14.44 -3.04
CA PRO A 363 -3.67 14.31 -1.62
C PRO A 363 -5.15 14.53 -1.31
N ILE A 364 -5.55 14.13 -0.10
CA ILE A 364 -6.86 14.37 0.51
C ILE A 364 -6.69 15.42 1.61
N VAL A 365 -7.45 16.50 1.56
CA VAL A 365 -7.48 17.55 2.58
C VAL A 365 -8.68 17.33 3.49
N LEU A 366 -8.43 17.26 4.80
CA LEU A 366 -9.45 16.98 5.81
C LEU A 366 -10.07 18.28 6.35
N GLY A 367 -11.26 18.61 5.86
CA GLY A 367 -12.08 19.70 6.37
C GLY A 367 -13.03 19.22 7.47
N MET A 368 -13.10 19.99 8.56
CA MET A 368 -13.88 19.68 9.76
C MET A 368 -14.88 20.79 10.06
N ILE A 369 -16.10 20.40 10.41
CA ILE A 369 -17.20 21.30 10.79
C ILE A 369 -17.57 21.00 12.25
N ASP A 370 -16.98 21.73 13.18
CA ASP A 370 -17.14 21.50 14.62
C ASP A 370 -18.19 22.46 15.21
N PHE A 371 -19.39 21.95 15.48
CA PHE A 371 -20.49 22.74 16.05
C PHE A 371 -20.28 23.04 17.53
N ALA A 372 -19.62 22.15 18.29
CA ALA A 372 -19.34 22.35 19.70
C ALA A 372 -18.38 23.54 19.89
N ARG A 373 -17.34 23.64 19.06
CA ARG A 373 -16.39 24.76 19.07
C ARG A 373 -16.79 25.96 18.21
N ARG A 374 -17.85 25.81 17.39
CA ARG A 374 -18.25 26.75 16.34
C ARG A 374 -17.09 27.09 15.40
N GLU A 375 -16.42 26.06 14.92
CA GLU A 375 -15.19 26.17 14.14
C GLU A 375 -15.27 25.39 12.83
N LEU A 376 -14.84 26.05 11.76
CA LEU A 376 -14.49 25.40 10.51
C LEU A 376 -12.97 25.31 10.46
N ARG A 377 -12.41 24.11 10.35
CA ARG A 377 -10.96 23.92 10.31
C ARG A 377 -10.53 23.02 9.18
N ILE A 378 -9.34 23.29 8.64
CA ILE A 378 -8.60 22.32 7.84
C ILE A 378 -7.48 21.82 8.73
N GLU A 379 -7.50 20.54 9.06
CA GLU A 379 -6.59 19.97 10.04
C GLU A 379 -5.24 19.62 9.40
N THR A 380 -5.29 18.85 8.32
CA THR A 380 -4.12 18.19 7.75
C THR A 380 -4.37 17.84 6.30
N VAL A 381 -3.27 17.69 5.57
CA VAL A 381 -3.24 17.02 4.28
C VAL A 381 -2.88 15.56 4.51
N PHE A 382 -3.58 14.65 3.85
CA PHE A 382 -3.34 13.21 3.90
C PHE A 382 -2.91 12.70 2.54
N PHE A 383 -1.85 11.90 2.49
CA PHE A 383 -1.34 11.26 1.28
C PHE A 383 -1.77 9.78 1.25
N PRO A 384 -2.70 9.40 0.34
CA PRO A 384 -3.19 8.03 0.24
C PRO A 384 -2.07 7.04 -0.12
N SER A 385 -2.03 5.89 0.56
CA SER A 385 -1.09 4.79 0.32
C SER A 385 -1.57 3.79 -0.75
N GLY A 386 -2.87 3.81 -1.05
CA GLY A 386 -3.57 2.79 -1.85
C GLY A 386 -4.23 1.68 -1.01
N ASP A 387 -3.90 1.55 0.27
CA ASP A 387 -4.62 0.68 1.21
C ASP A 387 -5.83 1.40 1.78
N LEU A 388 -6.99 1.13 1.17
CA LEU A 388 -8.27 1.72 1.55
C LEU A 388 -8.64 1.46 3.01
N GLU A 389 -8.42 0.25 3.54
CA GLU A 389 -8.87 -0.09 4.90
C GLU A 389 -8.00 0.63 5.94
N SER A 390 -6.68 0.58 5.77
CA SER A 390 -5.73 1.27 6.65
C SER A 390 -5.90 2.78 6.60
N ASP A 391 -5.99 3.35 5.40
CA ASP A 391 -6.08 4.79 5.23
C ASP A 391 -7.41 5.35 5.74
N MET A 392 -8.53 4.65 5.52
CA MET A 392 -9.83 5.08 6.03
C MET A 392 -9.83 5.13 7.55
N ALA A 393 -9.28 4.11 8.22
CA ALA A 393 -9.17 4.10 9.68
C ALA A 393 -8.37 5.29 10.21
N LEU A 394 -7.26 5.66 9.55
CA LEU A 394 -6.47 6.83 9.93
C LEU A 394 -7.19 8.16 9.70
N ILE A 395 -7.87 8.30 8.55
CA ILE A 395 -8.64 9.49 8.24
C ILE A 395 -9.76 9.64 9.27
N GLN A 396 -10.51 8.58 9.56
CA GLN A 396 -11.60 8.58 10.52
C GLN A 396 -11.12 8.90 11.95
N GLU A 397 -9.95 8.41 12.35
CA GLU A 397 -9.35 8.74 13.65
C GLU A 397 -9.16 10.26 13.83
N ARG A 398 -8.80 10.99 12.76
CA ARG A 398 -8.65 12.46 12.80
C ARG A 398 -9.96 13.20 13.03
N TYR A 399 -11.10 12.56 12.79
CA TYR A 399 -12.42 13.13 13.06
C TYR A 399 -12.95 12.81 14.46
N ARG A 400 -12.23 12.05 15.29
CA ARG A 400 -12.64 11.83 16.68
C ARG A 400 -12.67 13.14 17.45
N GLY A 401 -13.75 13.34 18.20
CA GLY A 401 -13.96 14.56 18.99
C GLY A 401 -14.41 15.78 18.17
N VAL A 402 -14.73 15.61 16.88
CA VAL A 402 -15.45 16.61 16.09
C VAL A 402 -16.95 16.36 16.22
N GLU A 403 -17.69 17.36 16.68
CA GLU A 403 -19.13 17.24 16.89
C GLU A 403 -19.91 17.94 15.77
N GLY A 404 -20.75 17.18 15.07
CA GLY A 404 -21.73 17.73 14.15
C GLY A 404 -22.89 18.38 14.90
N LYS A 405 -23.79 19.08 14.19
CA LYS A 405 -24.99 19.66 14.82
C LYS A 405 -25.88 18.60 15.46
N TYR A 406 -25.93 17.42 14.84
CA TYR A 406 -26.61 16.23 15.34
C TYR A 406 -25.58 15.11 15.48
N PRO A 407 -24.86 15.03 16.62
CA PRO A 407 -23.76 14.09 16.82
C PRO A 407 -24.15 12.62 16.58
N GLU A 408 -25.40 12.26 16.88
CA GLU A 408 -25.96 10.92 16.68
C GLU A 408 -26.03 10.49 15.21
N ASN A 409 -25.94 11.45 14.28
CA ASN A 409 -25.92 11.19 12.84
C ASN A 409 -24.50 11.08 12.26
N PHE A 410 -23.46 11.23 13.09
CA PHE A 410 -22.07 11.15 12.67
C PHE A 410 -21.40 9.89 13.21
N ASN A 411 -20.80 9.10 12.32
CA ASN A 411 -20.06 7.90 12.69
C ASN A 411 -18.63 7.94 12.15
N VAL A 412 -17.65 7.67 13.00
CA VAL A 412 -16.21 7.58 12.67
C VAL A 412 -15.69 6.14 12.71
N ARG A 413 -16.59 5.15 12.72
CA ARG A 413 -16.26 3.73 12.71
C ARG A 413 -16.23 3.12 11.32
#